data_AF-A0A260A853-F1
#
_entry.id   AF-A0A260A853-F1
#
_cell.length_a   1.000
_cell.length_b   1.000
_cell.length_c   1.000
_cell.angle_alpha   90.00
_cell.angle_beta   90.00
_cell.angle_gamma   90.00
#
_symmetry.space_group_name_H-M   'P 1'
#
loop_
_entity.id
_entity.type
_entity.pdbx_description
1 polymer ?
#
loop_
_entity_poly.entity_id
_entity_poly.type
_entity_poly.pdbx_seq_one_letter_code
_entity_poly.pdbx_strand_id
1 'polypeptide(L)'
;MAVYTHYGSIGGLIGAVIERGFADLASDMSAVGTTADPVRDLVALLLSSVRFAREQPNIYEILFVTSNLGQYRRTAPAELTAGRDSTLQLVVDCCERARAAGRFRSRSNGVALAYQWWSVSHGYILLELAGYAERESGTRKVLAPLLEAVAVGLGDDPVRTQSSLDAVLVLAGSDSRHD
;
A
#
# COMPACT_ATOMS: atom_id res chain seq x y z
N MET A 1 14.99 32.09 -10.02
CA MET A 1 14.39 30.91 -10.68
C MET A 1 14.94 29.64 -10.03
N ALA A 2 14.45 29.28 -8.83
CA ALA A 2 15.05 28.21 -8.02
C ALA A 2 14.81 26.79 -8.58
N VAL A 3 13.66 26.56 -9.24
CA VAL A 3 13.25 25.23 -9.72
C VAL A 3 14.21 24.66 -10.78
N TYR A 4 14.57 25.44 -11.80
CA TYR A 4 15.49 24.99 -12.86
C TYR A 4 16.94 24.90 -12.38
N THR A 5 17.32 25.68 -11.37
CA THR A 5 18.66 25.62 -10.77
C THR A 5 18.85 24.36 -9.93
N HIS A 6 17.82 23.90 -9.21
CA HIS A 6 17.92 22.71 -8.35
C HIS A 6 17.58 21.40 -9.08
N TYR A 7 16.61 21.41 -10.00
CA TYR A 7 16.10 20.18 -10.61
C TYR A 7 16.37 20.07 -12.12
N GLY A 8 16.94 21.10 -12.74
CA GLY A 8 17.27 21.14 -14.17
C GLY A 8 16.07 21.25 -15.11
N SER A 9 14.93 20.64 -14.78
CA SER A 9 13.69 20.67 -15.56
C SER A 9 12.46 20.32 -14.72
N ILE A 10 11.26 20.50 -15.27
CA ILE A 10 10.01 20.02 -14.67
C ILE A 10 10.01 18.49 -14.53
N GLY A 11 10.59 17.77 -15.49
CA GLY A 11 10.75 16.31 -15.40
C GLY A 11 11.67 15.90 -14.25
N GLY A 12 12.75 16.67 -14.02
CA GLY A 12 13.64 16.49 -12.87
C GLY A 12 12.93 16.78 -11.54
N LEU A 13 12.08 17.80 -11.49
CA LEU A 13 11.26 18.09 -10.32
C LEU A 13 10.27 16.95 -10.02
N ILE A 14 9.51 16.51 -11.02
CA ILE A 14 8.57 15.37 -10.88
C ILE A 14 9.33 14.13 -10.41
N GLY A 15 10.53 13.91 -10.95
CA GLY A 15 11.34 12.80 -10.53
C GLY A 15 11.74 12.82 -9.06
N ALA A 16 12.19 13.99 -8.57
CA ALA A 16 12.51 14.18 -7.17
C ALA A 16 11.27 14.05 -6.26
N VAL A 17 10.09 14.51 -6.71
CA VAL A 17 8.83 14.32 -5.98
C VAL A 17 8.48 12.84 -5.86
N ILE A 18 8.65 12.06 -6.93
CA ILE A 18 8.37 10.61 -6.90
C ILE A 18 9.34 9.89 -5.95
N GLU A 19 10.63 10.20 -6.03
CA GLU A 19 11.64 9.61 -5.13
C GLU A 19 11.33 9.92 -3.66
N ARG A 20 11.01 11.19 -3.36
CA ARG A 20 10.65 11.60 -2.01
C ARG A 20 9.36 10.95 -1.54
N GLY A 21 8.33 10.91 -2.38
CA GLY A 21 7.04 10.32 -2.01
C GLY A 21 7.13 8.81 -1.75
N PHE A 22 7.93 8.07 -2.51
CA PHE A 22 8.20 6.66 -2.18
C PHE A 22 9.02 6.50 -0.90
N ALA A 23 9.98 7.39 -0.62
CA ALA A 23 10.74 7.35 0.62
C ALA A 23 9.84 7.61 1.84
N ASP A 24 8.94 8.58 1.75
CA ASP A 24 7.97 8.88 2.81
C ASP A 24 6.99 7.71 3.00
N LEU A 25 6.44 7.14 1.91
CA LEU A 25 5.59 5.95 1.97
C LEU A 25 6.31 4.74 2.58
N ALA A 26 7.57 4.50 2.21
CA ALA A 26 8.38 3.43 2.77
C ALA A 26 8.64 3.63 4.26
N SER A 27 8.88 4.87 4.70
CA SER A 27 9.02 5.23 6.11
C SER A 27 7.75 4.90 6.89
N ASP A 28 6.59 5.32 6.39
CA ASP A 28 5.30 5.05 7.04
C ASP A 28 4.99 3.55 7.15
N MET A 29 5.23 2.82 6.06
CA MET A 29 5.05 1.37 6.04
C MET A 29 6.01 0.67 7.02
N SER A 30 7.26 1.11 7.08
CA SER A 30 8.25 0.53 8.00
C SER A 30 7.90 0.77 9.48
N ALA A 31 7.18 1.84 9.78
CA ALA A 31 6.76 2.18 11.15
C ALA A 31 5.67 1.24 11.72
N VAL A 32 4.97 0.47 10.88
CA VAL A 32 3.92 -0.50 11.29
C VAL A 32 4.46 -1.56 12.26
N GLY A 33 5.76 -1.85 12.20
CA GLY A 33 6.43 -2.85 13.02
C GLY A 33 6.10 -4.29 12.62
N THR A 34 6.87 -5.23 13.16
CA THR A 34 6.73 -6.66 12.90
C THR A 34 6.24 -7.38 14.16
N THR A 35 5.23 -8.25 14.02
CA THR A 35 4.68 -9.05 15.11
C THR A 35 4.85 -10.55 14.85
N ALA A 36 4.29 -11.41 15.72
CA ALA A 36 4.24 -12.85 15.46
C ALA A 36 3.17 -13.24 14.42
N ASP A 37 2.23 -12.34 14.09
CA ASP A 37 1.18 -12.60 13.11
C ASP A 37 1.47 -11.88 11.77
N PRO A 38 1.97 -12.61 10.75
CA PRO A 38 2.33 -12.00 9.47
C PRO A 38 1.12 -11.52 8.66
N VAL A 39 -0.08 -12.06 8.89
CA VAL A 39 -1.30 -11.62 8.19
C VAL A 39 -1.78 -10.30 8.77
N ARG A 40 -1.72 -10.15 10.10
CA ARG A 40 -1.94 -8.87 10.79
C ARG A 40 -0.98 -7.80 10.28
N ASP A 41 0.31 -8.12 10.19
CA ASP A 41 1.34 -7.17 9.72
C ASP A 41 1.08 -6.75 8.27
N LEU A 42 0.72 -7.71 7.41
CA LEU A 42 0.39 -7.46 6.00
C LEU A 42 -0.81 -6.52 5.84
N VAL A 43 -1.90 -6.77 6.59
CA VAL A 43 -3.08 -5.89 6.59
C VAL A 43 -2.71 -4.48 7.08
N ALA A 44 -1.89 -4.38 8.12
CA ALA A 44 -1.46 -3.09 8.66
C ALA A 44 -0.57 -2.31 7.68
N LEU A 45 0.32 -2.96 6.93
CA LEU A 45 1.10 -2.33 5.86
C LEU A 45 0.19 -1.73 4.78
N LEU A 46 -0.82 -2.47 4.32
CA LEU A 46 -1.74 -1.99 3.29
C LEU A 46 -2.61 -0.84 3.79
N LEU A 47 -3.08 -0.89 5.04
CA LEU A 47 -3.81 0.22 5.65
C LEU A 47 -2.92 1.45 5.88
N SER A 48 -1.62 1.27 6.08
CA SER A 48 -0.65 2.37 6.08
C SER A 48 -0.58 3.06 4.73
N SER A 49 -0.63 2.30 3.62
CA SER A 49 -0.71 2.88 2.27
C SER A 49 -2.02 3.63 2.02
N VAL A 50 -3.15 3.13 2.56
CA VAL A 50 -4.44 3.85 2.52
C VAL A 50 -4.33 5.17 3.29
N ARG A 51 -3.77 5.16 4.50
CA ARG A 51 -3.57 6.39 5.30
C ARG A 51 -2.68 7.40 4.57
N PHE A 52 -1.54 6.96 4.05
CA PHE A 52 -0.65 7.82 3.28
C PHE A 52 -1.37 8.45 2.08
N ALA A 53 -2.13 7.67 1.31
CA ALA A 53 -2.90 8.19 0.18
C ALA A 53 -3.96 9.23 0.59
N ARG A 54 -4.53 9.07 1.78
CA ARG A 54 -5.51 10.01 2.34
C ARG A 54 -4.90 11.33 2.81
N GLU A 55 -3.70 11.27 3.37
CA GLU A 55 -2.93 12.42 3.85
C GLU A 55 -2.25 13.17 2.71
N GLN A 56 -1.79 12.44 1.69
CA GLN A 56 -1.02 12.96 0.56
C GLN A 56 -1.63 12.53 -0.80
N PRO A 57 -2.89 12.87 -1.11
CA PRO A 57 -3.59 12.36 -2.29
C PRO A 57 -2.89 12.72 -3.60
N ASN A 58 -2.45 13.98 -3.74
CA ASN A 58 -1.74 14.44 -4.94
C ASN A 58 -0.39 13.73 -5.13
N ILE A 59 0.33 13.43 -4.04
CA ILE A 59 1.59 12.70 -4.12
C ILE A 59 1.32 11.26 -4.54
N TYR A 60 0.34 10.61 -3.92
CA TYR A 60 0.01 9.22 -4.24
C TYR A 60 -0.38 9.04 -5.71
N GLU A 61 -1.17 9.97 -6.28
CA GLU A 61 -1.50 9.91 -7.71
C GLU A 61 -0.28 10.08 -8.62
N ILE A 62 0.69 10.92 -8.24
CA ILE A 62 1.94 11.09 -8.99
C ILE A 62 2.79 9.82 -8.91
N LEU A 63 2.92 9.18 -7.73
CA LEU A 63 3.71 7.96 -7.54
C LEU A 63 3.29 6.84 -8.48
N PHE A 64 1.98 6.69 -8.69
CA PHE A 64 1.41 5.63 -9.53
C PHE A 64 0.91 6.13 -10.88
N VAL A 65 1.26 7.37 -11.23
CA VAL A 65 1.07 7.96 -12.55
C VAL A 65 -0.40 7.95 -13.00
N THR A 66 -1.31 8.15 -12.04
CA THR A 66 -2.74 8.30 -12.30
C THR A 66 -3.11 9.75 -12.59
N SER A 67 -2.27 10.71 -12.22
CA SER A 67 -2.39 12.12 -12.64
C SER A 67 -2.00 12.32 -14.12
N ASN A 68 -2.60 13.31 -14.79
CA ASN A 68 -2.19 13.72 -16.13
C ASN A 68 -0.87 14.51 -16.10
N LEU A 69 0.25 13.81 -16.27
CA LEU A 69 1.59 14.42 -16.33
C LEU A 69 2.04 14.78 -17.76
N GLY A 70 1.19 14.59 -18.77
CA GLY A 70 1.52 14.85 -20.18
C GLY A 70 2.84 14.21 -20.60
N GLN A 71 3.73 15.01 -21.21
CA GLN A 71 5.06 14.57 -21.66
C GLN A 71 6.03 14.22 -20.53
N TYR A 72 5.71 14.54 -19.27
CA TYR A 72 6.56 14.25 -18.10
C TYR A 72 6.20 12.93 -17.43
N ARG A 73 5.27 12.18 -18.03
CA ARG A 73 4.91 10.83 -17.59
C ARG A 73 6.12 9.90 -17.72
N ARG A 74 6.56 9.31 -16.60
CA ARG A 74 7.55 8.23 -16.59
C ARG A 74 6.97 6.99 -17.27
N THR A 75 7.71 6.44 -18.22
CA THR A 75 7.31 5.25 -18.99
C THR A 75 8.41 4.20 -19.07
N ALA A 76 9.67 4.56 -18.77
CA ALA A 76 10.76 3.62 -18.80
C ALA A 76 10.67 2.67 -17.58
N PRO A 77 10.89 1.35 -17.75
CA PRO A 77 10.78 0.38 -16.66
C PRO A 77 11.62 0.72 -15.42
N ALA A 78 12.84 1.23 -15.62
CA ALA A 78 13.73 1.65 -14.53
C ALA A 78 13.21 2.86 -13.72
N GLU A 79 12.39 3.71 -14.34
CA GLU A 79 11.77 4.86 -13.68
C GLU A 79 10.54 4.45 -12.86
N LEU A 80 9.89 3.34 -13.23
CA LEU A 80 8.73 2.76 -12.56
C LEU A 80 9.10 1.85 -11.38
N THR A 81 10.37 1.48 -11.26
CA THR A 81 10.91 0.66 -10.15
C THR A 81 11.47 1.50 -9.01
N ALA A 82 11.84 2.76 -9.27
CA ALA A 82 12.45 3.65 -8.29
C ALA A 82 11.53 3.84 -7.07
N GLY A 83 12.04 3.53 -5.86
CA GLY A 83 11.30 3.65 -4.59
C GLY A 83 10.25 2.56 -4.33
N ARG A 84 9.54 2.11 -5.37
CA ARG A 84 8.57 1.00 -5.33
C ARG A 84 9.14 -0.29 -4.76
N ASP A 85 10.40 -0.61 -5.09
CA ASP A 85 10.98 -1.88 -4.67
C ASP A 85 11.10 -1.96 -3.14
N SER A 86 11.35 -0.84 -2.45
CA SER A 86 11.42 -0.81 -0.97
C SER A 86 10.06 -1.02 -0.30
N THR A 87 8.99 -0.41 -0.83
CA THR A 87 7.64 -0.56 -0.28
C THR A 87 7.07 -1.94 -0.58
N LEU A 88 7.28 -2.44 -1.80
CA LEU A 88 6.83 -3.76 -2.20
C LEU A 88 7.58 -4.85 -1.44
N GLN A 89 8.88 -4.69 -1.17
CA GLN A 89 9.66 -5.68 -0.42
C GLN A 89 9.09 -5.95 0.98
N LEU A 90 8.60 -4.93 1.68
CA LEU A 90 7.93 -5.10 2.98
C LEU A 90 6.71 -6.04 2.90
N VAL A 91 5.94 -5.91 1.81
CA VAL A 91 4.78 -6.75 1.53
C VAL A 91 5.23 -8.18 1.18
N VAL A 92 6.28 -8.32 0.36
CA VAL A 92 6.90 -9.62 0.01
C VAL A 92 7.36 -10.35 1.27
N ASP A 93 8.06 -9.66 2.17
CA ASP A 93 8.58 -10.26 3.40
C ASP A 93 7.44 -10.77 4.31
N CYS A 94 6.35 -10.02 4.41
CA CYS A 94 5.16 -10.47 5.13
C CYS A 94 4.49 -11.69 4.45
N CYS A 95 4.40 -11.69 3.11
CA CYS A 95 3.88 -12.84 2.37
C CYS A 95 4.74 -14.10 2.58
N GLU A 96 6.07 -13.99 2.55
CA GLU A 96 6.95 -15.13 2.81
C GLU A 96 6.88 -15.61 4.26
N ARG A 97 6.78 -14.69 5.24
CA ARG A 97 6.52 -15.07 6.64
C ARG A 97 5.18 -15.79 6.81
N ALA A 98 4.13 -15.33 6.14
CA ALA A 98 2.82 -16.00 6.16
C ALA A 98 2.88 -17.40 5.54
N ARG A 99 3.66 -17.59 4.46
CA ARG A 99 3.92 -18.91 3.87
C ARG A 99 4.69 -19.81 4.83
N ALA A 100 5.78 -19.30 5.42
CA ALA A 100 6.60 -20.05 6.37
C ALA A 100 5.83 -20.46 7.63
N ALA A 101 4.90 -19.62 8.08
CA ALA A 101 3.99 -19.90 9.20
C ALA A 101 2.81 -20.81 8.83
N GLY A 102 2.72 -21.28 7.58
CA GLY A 102 1.63 -22.12 7.09
C GLY A 102 0.28 -21.39 6.99
N ARG A 103 0.25 -20.06 7.10
CA ARG A 103 -0.95 -19.23 6.90
C ARG A 103 -1.35 -19.21 5.43
N PHE A 104 -0.39 -19.04 4.51
CA PHE A 104 -0.69 -19.10 3.07
C PHE A 104 -0.24 -20.44 2.46
N ARG A 105 -1.21 -21.23 1.98
CA ARG A 105 -0.99 -22.54 1.33
C ARG A 105 -0.88 -22.46 -0.20
N SER A 106 -1.05 -21.28 -0.78
CA SER A 106 -0.88 -21.04 -2.22
C SER A 106 0.49 -21.49 -2.75
N ARG A 107 0.53 -21.94 -4.02
CA ARG A 107 1.79 -22.28 -4.73
C ARG A 107 2.57 -21.05 -5.20
N SER A 108 1.96 -19.87 -5.19
CA SER A 108 2.59 -18.60 -5.59
C SER A 108 3.72 -18.20 -4.64
N ASN A 109 4.84 -17.73 -5.17
CA ASN A 109 5.92 -17.15 -4.36
C ASN A 109 5.49 -15.81 -3.72
N GLY A 110 6.25 -15.32 -2.74
CA GLY A 110 5.95 -14.10 -1.99
C GLY A 110 5.81 -12.86 -2.88
N VAL A 111 6.58 -12.77 -3.96
CA VAL A 111 6.45 -11.67 -4.95
C VAL A 111 5.08 -11.67 -5.61
N ALA A 112 4.65 -12.82 -6.14
CA ALA A 112 3.33 -12.95 -6.77
C ALA A 112 2.18 -12.73 -5.78
N LEU A 113 2.37 -13.11 -4.51
CA LEU A 113 1.40 -12.81 -3.45
C LEU A 113 1.36 -11.31 -3.15
N ALA A 114 2.52 -10.65 -3.00
CA ALA A 114 2.61 -9.23 -2.74
C ALA A 114 1.92 -8.40 -3.82
N TYR A 115 2.07 -8.75 -5.10
CA TYR A 115 1.34 -8.10 -6.18
C TYR A 115 -0.18 -8.28 -6.11
N GLN A 116 -0.70 -9.42 -5.62
CA GLN A 116 -2.14 -9.60 -5.42
C GLN A 116 -2.65 -8.67 -4.32
N TRP A 117 -1.96 -8.65 -3.18
CA TRP A 117 -2.31 -7.79 -2.05
C TRP A 117 -2.20 -6.31 -2.39
N TRP A 118 -1.13 -5.92 -3.08
CA TRP A 118 -0.93 -4.57 -3.54
C TRP A 118 -1.98 -4.15 -4.57
N SER A 119 -2.36 -5.02 -5.51
CA SER A 119 -3.43 -4.73 -6.48
C SER A 119 -4.76 -4.43 -5.79
N VAL A 120 -5.11 -5.19 -4.75
CA VAL A 120 -6.34 -4.99 -3.97
C VAL A 120 -6.33 -3.65 -3.26
N SER A 121 -5.27 -3.35 -2.51
CA SER A 121 -5.13 -2.08 -1.79
C SER A 121 -5.08 -0.89 -2.76
N HIS A 122 -4.28 -0.99 -3.81
CA HIS A 122 -4.13 0.07 -4.80
C HIS A 122 -5.44 0.36 -5.54
N GLY A 123 -6.16 -0.68 -5.97
CA GLY A 123 -7.48 -0.53 -6.59
C GLY A 123 -8.50 0.17 -5.68
N TYR A 124 -8.54 -0.21 -4.41
CA TYR A 124 -9.40 0.46 -3.42
C TYR A 124 -9.01 1.94 -3.24
N ILE A 125 -7.72 2.24 -3.09
CA ILE A 125 -7.24 3.60 -2.91
C ILE A 125 -7.63 4.48 -4.10
N LEU A 126 -7.45 4.00 -5.33
CA LEU A 126 -7.82 4.78 -6.52
C LEU A 126 -9.33 5.03 -6.60
N LEU A 127 -10.16 4.04 -6.24
CA LEU A 127 -11.62 4.24 -6.17
C LEU A 127 -12.00 5.27 -5.11
N GLU A 128 -11.35 5.25 -3.95
CA GLU A 128 -11.58 6.23 -2.88
C GLU A 128 -11.15 7.64 -3.29
N LEU A 129 -9.94 7.80 -3.84
CA LEU A 129 -9.42 9.10 -4.28
C LEU A 129 -10.27 9.71 -5.40
N ALA A 130 -10.80 8.87 -6.30
CA ALA A 130 -11.72 9.30 -7.34
C ALA A 130 -13.16 9.57 -6.85
N GLY A 131 -13.45 9.35 -5.56
CA GLY A 131 -14.77 9.59 -4.97
C GLY A 131 -15.82 8.51 -5.24
N TYR A 132 -15.43 7.36 -5.79
CA TYR A 132 -16.32 6.22 -6.02
C TYR A 132 -16.51 5.33 -4.79
N ALA A 133 -15.64 5.44 -3.80
CA ALA A 133 -15.74 4.75 -2.52
C ALA A 133 -15.76 5.74 -1.35
N GLU A 134 -16.67 5.51 -0.39
CA GLU A 134 -16.70 6.29 0.85
C GLU A 134 -15.49 5.96 1.73
N ARG A 135 -14.89 6.99 2.35
CA ARG A 135 -13.64 6.87 3.12
C ARG A 135 -13.74 5.91 4.31
N GLU A 136 -14.52 6.26 5.34
CA GLU A 136 -14.57 5.45 6.56
C GLU A 136 -15.33 4.14 6.36
N SER A 137 -16.51 4.23 5.74
CA SER A 137 -17.36 3.06 5.54
C SER A 137 -16.74 2.08 4.54
N GLY A 138 -16.03 2.57 3.52
CA GLY A 138 -15.37 1.75 2.50
C GLY A 138 -14.23 0.89 3.05
N THR A 139 -13.43 1.41 3.98
CA THR A 139 -12.33 0.60 4.56
C THR A 139 -12.88 -0.59 5.32
N ARG A 140 -13.93 -0.37 6.12
CA ARG A 140 -14.54 -1.41 6.95
C ARG A 140 -15.44 -2.35 6.15
N LYS A 141 -16.23 -1.83 5.21
CA LYS A 141 -17.26 -2.60 4.50
C LYS A 141 -16.79 -3.18 3.16
N VAL A 142 -15.71 -2.65 2.58
CA VAL A 142 -15.21 -3.06 1.27
C VAL A 142 -13.79 -3.61 1.38
N LEU A 143 -12.82 -2.80 1.82
CA LEU A 143 -11.42 -3.21 1.81
C LEU A 143 -11.19 -4.38 2.77
N ALA A 144 -11.61 -4.28 4.03
CA ALA A 144 -11.39 -5.34 5.02
C ALA A 144 -11.97 -6.70 4.60
N PRO A 145 -13.26 -6.83 4.21
CA PRO A 145 -13.80 -8.09 3.71
C PRO A 145 -13.08 -8.62 2.46
N LEU A 146 -12.59 -7.73 1.59
CA LEU A 146 -11.81 -8.11 0.42
C LEU A 146 -10.43 -8.67 0.81
N LEU A 147 -9.75 -8.06 1.77
CA LEU A 147 -8.49 -8.55 2.32
C LEU A 147 -8.67 -9.92 3.02
N GLU A 148 -9.77 -10.11 3.75
CA GLU A 148 -10.15 -11.40 4.33
C GLU A 148 -10.34 -12.47 3.25
N ALA A 149 -11.14 -12.17 2.23
CA ALA A 149 -11.40 -13.08 1.13
C ALA A 149 -10.11 -13.50 0.39
N VAL A 150 -9.17 -12.56 0.22
CA VAL A 150 -7.86 -12.83 -0.36
C VAL A 150 -7.04 -13.76 0.54
N ALA A 151 -6.92 -13.47 1.84
CA ALA A 151 -6.18 -14.33 2.77
C ALA A 151 -6.74 -15.77 2.82
N VAL A 152 -8.06 -15.90 2.94
CA VAL A 152 -8.74 -17.21 2.93
C VAL A 152 -8.55 -17.91 1.59
N GLY A 153 -8.66 -17.19 0.47
CA GLY A 153 -8.42 -17.71 -0.87
C GLY A 153 -6.97 -18.17 -1.09
N LEU A 154 -6.00 -17.55 -0.42
CA LEU A 154 -4.60 -17.97 -0.39
C LEU A 154 -4.34 -19.17 0.54
N GLY A 155 -5.37 -19.65 1.22
CA GLY A 155 -5.37 -20.85 2.04
C GLY A 155 -5.18 -20.60 3.53
N ASP A 156 -5.43 -19.39 4.02
CA ASP A 156 -5.44 -19.14 5.47
C ASP A 156 -6.71 -19.69 6.13
N ASP A 157 -6.66 -19.85 7.45
CA ASP A 157 -7.83 -20.19 8.26
C ASP A 157 -8.74 -18.96 8.43
N PRO A 158 -10.06 -19.06 8.17
CA PRO A 158 -10.97 -17.92 8.29
C PRO A 158 -11.01 -17.28 9.69
N VAL A 159 -11.00 -18.08 10.76
CA VAL A 159 -11.09 -17.58 12.14
C VAL A 159 -9.82 -16.82 12.52
N ARG A 160 -8.65 -17.36 12.15
CA ARG A 160 -7.37 -16.69 12.34
C ARG A 160 -7.25 -15.43 11.48
N THR A 161 -7.73 -15.47 10.24
CA THR A 161 -7.76 -14.31 9.34
C THR A 161 -8.57 -13.18 9.95
N GLN A 162 -9.80 -13.47 10.35
CA GLN A 162 -10.69 -12.49 11.00
C GLN A 162 -10.04 -11.88 12.24
N SER A 163 -9.46 -12.72 13.11
CA SER A 163 -8.73 -12.24 14.30
C SER A 163 -7.56 -11.31 13.95
N SER A 164 -6.87 -11.57 12.83
CA SER A 164 -5.76 -10.75 12.34
C SER A 164 -6.25 -9.38 11.86
N LEU A 165 -7.37 -9.34 11.14
CA LEU A 165 -7.98 -8.10 10.64
C LEU A 165 -8.54 -7.25 11.78
N ASP A 166 -9.27 -7.87 12.71
CA ASP A 166 -9.87 -7.17 13.86
C ASP A 166 -8.80 -6.48 14.71
N ALA A 167 -7.66 -7.14 14.93
CA ALA A 167 -6.53 -6.57 15.65
C ALA A 167 -5.99 -5.27 15.02
N VAL A 168 -6.12 -5.10 13.70
CA VAL A 168 -5.70 -3.88 13.01
C VAL A 168 -6.83 -2.84 12.96
N LEU A 169 -8.06 -3.27 12.67
CA LEU A 169 -9.20 -2.37 12.52
C LEU A 169 -9.62 -1.71 13.83
N VAL A 170 -9.43 -2.39 14.97
CA VAL A 170 -9.64 -1.80 16.29
C VAL A 170 -8.65 -0.66 16.55
N LEU A 171 -7.39 -0.84 16.19
CA LEU A 171 -6.35 0.21 16.30
C LEU A 171 -6.62 1.38 15.36
N ALA A 172 -7.06 1.11 14.12
CA ALA A 172 -7.38 2.16 13.15
C ALA A 172 -8.62 2.98 13.54
N GLY A 173 -9.58 2.39 14.27
CA GLY A 173 -10.79 3.08 14.75
C GLY A 173 -10.62 3.81 16.08
N SER A 174 -9.50 3.66 16.79
CA SER A 174 -9.17 4.47 17.97
C SER A 174 -8.51 5.80 17.59
N ASP A 175 -7.81 5.87 16.47
CA ASP A 175 -7.11 7.08 16.01
C ASP A 175 -8.07 8.15 15.44
N SER A 176 -9.29 7.79 15.05
CA SER A 176 -10.29 8.71 14.49
C SER A 176 -11.20 9.41 15.53
N ARG A 177 -10.92 9.29 16.83
CA ARG A 177 -11.68 9.98 17.89
C ARG A 177 -11.03 11.27 18.40
N HIS A 178 -10.00 11.76 17.73
CA HIS A 178 -9.41 13.07 17.99
C HIS A 178 -9.32 13.83 16.67
N ASP A 179 -10.44 14.43 16.28
CA ASP A 179 -10.60 15.61 15.43
C ASP A 179 -12.08 16.05 15.51
#